data_AF-A0A4Q4V6W1-F1
#
_entry.id   AF-A0A4Q4V6W1-F1
#
_cell.length_a   1.000
_cell.length_b   1.000
_cell.length_c   1.000
_cell.angle_alpha   90.00
_cell.angle_beta   90.00
_cell.angle_gamma   90.00
#
_symmetry.space_group_name_H-M   'P 1'
#
loop_
_entity.id
_entity.type
_entity.pdbx_description
1 polymer ?
#
loop_
_entity_poly.entity_id
_entity_poly.type
_entity_poly.pdbx_seq_one_letter_code
_entity_poly.pdbx_strand_id
1 'polypeptide(L)'
;MPNKLRLEPAAHLAESGSFPQRLASLRRLDFLGVFTLAGASVLFMTALQQAAEGVSFASPKVLTLLILAPVFLLSFLVWQRSITADSRKTDPLFGWNLITNRVFVAMLGNAWLSGLVLVVTIVQIPQRFMLVNSLSAIDAGVRLLPFAAVVASTSVLAAIIASKFKIPAINVLIFGACIEVAGVAGLSRTSTQPTIESPQYGFQILAGAGVGIYNIILILLIPCRKWSHNPS
;
A
#
# COMPACT_ATOMS: atom_id res chain seq x y z
N MET A 1 -32.25 23.92 -36.81
CA MET A 1 -30.91 23.43 -36.40
C MET A 1 -30.99 23.11 -34.92
N PRO A 2 -30.81 21.85 -34.47
CA PRO A 2 -31.06 21.51 -33.07
C PRO A 2 -29.93 21.99 -32.17
N ASN A 3 -30.33 22.57 -31.06
CA ASN A 3 -29.51 23.18 -30.01
C ASN A 3 -28.63 22.11 -29.34
N LYS A 4 -27.31 22.30 -29.33
CA LYS A 4 -26.38 21.34 -28.70
C LYS A 4 -26.61 21.33 -27.19
N LEU A 5 -26.99 20.17 -26.67
CA LEU A 5 -27.21 19.89 -25.26
C LEU A 5 -25.90 20.07 -24.47
N ARG A 6 -25.89 21.06 -23.56
CA ARG A 6 -24.76 21.49 -22.70
C ARG A 6 -24.39 20.48 -21.59
N LEU A 7 -24.70 19.19 -21.76
CA LEU A 7 -24.67 18.17 -20.70
C LEU A 7 -23.70 17.01 -20.97
N GLU A 8 -22.84 17.11 -21.99
CA GLU A 8 -21.77 16.14 -22.18
C GLU A 8 -20.66 16.34 -21.12
N PRO A 9 -20.37 15.35 -20.25
CA PRO A 9 -19.24 15.41 -19.32
C PRO A 9 -17.88 15.45 -20.06
N ALA A 10 -17.87 15.12 -21.36
CA ALA A 10 -16.72 15.27 -22.24
C ALA A 10 -16.33 16.74 -22.51
N ALA A 11 -17.27 17.68 -22.42
CA ALA A 11 -16.98 19.11 -22.61
C ALA A 11 -16.10 19.68 -21.48
N HIS A 12 -16.19 19.12 -20.26
CA HIS A 12 -15.33 19.48 -19.13
C HIS A 12 -13.95 18.83 -19.18
N LEU A 13 -13.80 17.70 -19.89
CA LEU A 13 -12.51 17.02 -20.08
C LEU A 13 -11.71 17.62 -21.26
N ALA A 14 -12.40 18.33 -22.17
CA ALA A 14 -11.80 19.03 -23.30
C ALA A 14 -11.20 20.40 -22.94
N GLU A 15 -11.49 20.95 -21.76
CA GLU A 15 -10.64 21.99 -21.17
C GLU A 15 -9.37 21.35 -20.61
N SER A 16 -8.46 20.96 -21.51
CA SER A 16 -7.06 20.80 -21.16
C SER A 16 -6.57 22.15 -20.64
N GLY A 17 -6.59 22.31 -19.31
CA GLY A 17 -6.20 23.54 -18.64
C GLY A 17 -4.91 24.09 -19.22
N SER A 18 -4.97 25.36 -19.61
CA SER A 18 -3.85 26.12 -20.13
C SER A 18 -2.62 25.92 -19.22
N PHE A 19 -1.41 25.90 -19.79
CA PHE A 19 -0.15 25.77 -19.03
C PHE A 19 -0.12 26.59 -17.71
N PRO A 20 -0.61 27.85 -17.65
CA PRO A 20 -0.69 28.62 -16.40
C PRO A 20 -1.66 28.05 -15.34
N GLN A 21 -2.78 27.43 -15.73
CA GLN A 21 -3.68 26.74 -14.78
C GLN A 21 -3.02 25.50 -14.18
N ARG A 22 -2.24 24.76 -14.96
CA ARG A 22 -1.45 23.63 -14.43
C ARG A 22 -0.41 24.11 -13.42
N LEU A 23 0.31 25.20 -13.70
CA LEU A 23 1.25 25.80 -12.73
C LEU A 23 0.54 26.33 -11.48
N ALA A 24 -0.65 26.91 -11.61
CA ALA A 24 -1.43 27.40 -10.47
C ALA A 24 -1.91 26.25 -9.57
N SER A 25 -2.31 25.11 -10.13
CA SER A 25 -2.66 23.90 -9.37
C SER A 25 -1.44 23.27 -8.71
N LEU A 26 -0.27 23.25 -9.37
CA LEU A 26 0.97 22.77 -8.76
C LEU A 26 1.36 23.63 -7.55
N ARG A 27 1.12 24.94 -7.58
CA ARG A 27 1.43 25.84 -6.46
C ARG A 27 0.57 25.61 -5.22
N ARG A 28 -0.58 24.92 -5.35
CA ARG A 28 -1.45 24.52 -4.24
C ARG A 28 -1.07 23.18 -3.61
N LEU A 29 -0.12 22.45 -4.19
CA LEU A 29 0.34 21.18 -3.64
C LEU A 29 1.15 21.39 -2.37
N ASP A 30 0.94 20.49 -1.43
CA ASP A 30 1.68 20.44 -0.18
C ASP A 30 3.09 19.83 -0.36
N PHE A 31 4.00 20.59 -0.98
CA PHE A 31 5.38 20.14 -1.22
C PHE A 31 6.14 19.83 0.07
N LEU A 32 5.93 20.62 1.13
CA LEU A 32 6.62 20.39 2.41
C LEU A 32 6.10 19.13 3.09
N GLY A 33 4.79 18.87 3.01
CA GLY A 33 4.18 17.63 3.46
C GLY A 33 4.72 16.42 2.68
N VAL A 34 4.77 16.49 1.35
CA VAL A 34 5.38 15.42 0.52
C VAL A 34 6.82 15.17 0.94
N PHE A 35 7.63 16.23 1.05
CA PHE A 35 9.05 16.13 1.36
C PHE A 35 9.28 15.51 2.74
N THR A 36 8.56 15.96 3.76
CA THR A 36 8.70 15.45 5.13
C THR A 36 8.22 14.00 5.25
N LEU A 37 7.12 13.63 4.60
CA LEU A 37 6.62 12.26 4.58
C LEU A 37 7.53 11.30 3.81
N ALA A 38 8.01 11.72 2.63
CA ALA A 38 8.95 10.95 1.83
C ALA A 38 10.30 10.78 2.56
N GLY A 39 10.79 11.86 3.19
CA GLY A 39 11.99 11.80 4.03
C GLY A 39 11.83 10.80 5.17
N ALA A 40 10.72 10.84 5.90
CA ALA A 40 10.43 9.87 6.95
C ALA A 40 10.46 8.41 6.44
N SER A 41 9.83 8.14 5.28
CA SER A 41 9.77 6.79 4.71
C SER A 41 11.13 6.30 4.24
N VAL A 42 11.90 7.15 3.54
CA VAL A 42 13.23 6.80 3.03
C VAL A 42 14.20 6.56 4.17
N LEU A 43 14.22 7.43 5.19
CA LEU A 43 15.08 7.28 6.36
C LEU A 43 14.77 5.98 7.12
N PHE A 44 13.49 5.71 7.36
CA PHE A 44 13.05 4.50 8.05
C PHE A 44 13.42 3.24 7.26
N MET A 45 13.11 3.20 5.97
CA MET A 45 13.40 2.05 5.12
C MET A 45 14.92 1.81 5.00
N THR A 46 15.70 2.88 4.81
CA THR A 46 17.17 2.79 4.73
C THR A 46 17.79 2.26 6.03
N ALA A 47 17.23 2.63 7.18
CA ALA A 47 17.68 2.10 8.46
C ALA A 47 17.43 0.58 8.58
N LEU A 48 16.23 0.13 8.21
CA LEU A 48 15.88 -1.28 8.20
C LEU A 48 16.70 -2.09 7.19
N GLN A 49 16.96 -1.51 6.02
CA GLN A 49 17.79 -2.14 4.99
C GLN A 49 19.23 -2.38 5.48
N GLN A 50 19.85 -1.38 6.12
CA GLN A 50 21.18 -1.56 6.71
C GLN A 50 21.18 -2.64 7.80
N ALA A 51 20.14 -2.68 8.63
CA ALA A 51 20.01 -3.74 9.63
C ALA A 51 19.86 -5.13 8.99
N ALA A 52 19.11 -5.24 7.89
CA ALA A 52 18.94 -6.48 7.12
C ALA A 52 20.25 -6.95 6.45
N GLU A 53 21.14 -6.02 6.08
CA GLU A 53 22.48 -6.30 5.56
C GLU A 53 23.49 -6.71 6.66
N GLY A 54 23.06 -6.77 7.93
CA GLY A 54 23.87 -7.20 9.06
C GLY A 54 24.54 -6.08 9.85
N VAL A 55 24.24 -4.81 9.56
CA VAL A 55 24.71 -3.68 10.38
C VAL A 55 23.95 -3.69 11.71
N SER A 56 24.66 -3.66 12.83
CA SER A 56 24.03 -3.60 14.15
C SER A 56 23.08 -2.42 14.29
N PHE A 57 21.92 -2.63 14.90
CA PHE A 57 20.97 -1.56 15.27
C PHE A 57 21.58 -0.50 16.19
N ALA A 58 22.60 -0.87 16.97
CA ALA A 58 23.33 0.06 17.84
C ALA A 58 24.38 0.90 17.08
N SER A 59 24.60 0.63 15.79
CA SER A 59 25.50 1.43 14.96
C SER A 59 25.01 2.88 14.88
N PRO A 60 25.90 3.88 15.04
CA PRO A 60 25.53 5.29 14.92
C PRO A 60 24.78 5.62 13.64
N LYS A 61 25.11 4.94 12.53
CA LYS A 61 24.45 5.11 11.23
C LYS A 61 22.97 4.72 11.28
N VAL A 62 22.68 3.51 11.75
CA VAL A 62 21.31 2.98 11.83
C VAL A 62 20.49 3.75 12.86
N LEU A 63 21.08 4.03 14.02
CA LEU A 63 20.42 4.76 15.09
C LEU A 63 20.04 6.19 14.67
N THR A 64 20.94 6.91 13.97
CA THR A 64 20.66 8.26 13.47
C THR A 64 19.48 8.26 12.50
N LEU A 65 19.42 7.29 11.58
CA LEU A 65 18.31 7.17 10.64
C LEU A 65 16.99 6.82 11.35
N LEU A 66 17.02 5.92 12.34
CA LEU A 66 15.87 5.55 13.16
C LEU A 66 15.35 6.69 14.04
N ILE A 67 16.20 7.61 14.48
CA ILE A 67 15.79 8.80 15.24
C ILE A 67 15.28 9.89 14.29
N LEU A 68 15.90 10.07 13.13
CA LEU A 68 15.51 11.11 12.19
C LEU A 68 14.17 10.82 11.49
N ALA A 69 13.86 9.54 11.23
CA ALA A 69 12.59 9.13 10.65
C ALA A 69 11.34 9.61 11.45
N PRO A 70 11.21 9.35 12.78
CA PRO A 70 10.10 9.88 13.56
C PRO A 70 10.14 11.40 13.69
N VAL A 71 11.31 12.05 13.68
CA VAL A 71 11.39 13.53 13.66
C VAL A 71 10.75 14.09 12.39
N PHE A 72 11.05 13.50 11.22
CA PHE A 72 10.41 13.87 9.95
C PHE A 72 8.91 13.57 9.94
N LEU A 73 8.51 12.45 10.52
CA LEU A 73 7.10 12.06 10.62
C LEU A 73 6.32 13.01 11.55
N LEU A 74 6.88 13.40 12.70
CA LEU A 74 6.27 14.36 13.60
C LEU A 74 6.19 15.75 12.96
N SER A 75 7.24 16.16 12.25
CA SER A 75 7.25 17.40 11.47
C SER A 75 6.14 17.41 10.41
N PHE A 76 5.94 16.28 9.73
CA PHE A 76 4.82 16.09 8.80
C PHE A 76 3.47 16.24 9.50
N LEU A 77 3.24 15.58 10.64
CA LEU A 77 1.97 15.66 11.37
C LEU A 77 1.67 17.07 11.88
N VAL A 78 2.67 17.78 12.42
CA VAL A 78 2.53 19.18 12.85
C VAL A 78 2.19 20.06 11.66
N TRP A 79 2.88 19.87 10.53
CA TRP A 79 2.63 20.62 9.31
C TRP A 79 1.21 20.37 8.75
N GLN A 80 0.76 19.11 8.67
CA GLN A 80 -0.61 18.78 8.25
C GLN A 80 -1.66 19.43 9.17
N ARG A 81 -1.41 19.47 10.48
CA ARG A 81 -2.31 20.12 11.44
C ARG A 81 -2.39 21.63 11.18
N SER A 82 -1.25 22.28 10.99
CA SER A 82 -1.17 23.72 10.73
C SER A 82 -1.83 24.11 9.41
N ILE A 83 -1.59 23.35 8.34
CA ILE A 83 -2.13 23.66 7.01
C ILE A 83 -3.65 23.40 6.93
N THR A 84 -4.15 22.40 7.69
CA THR A 84 -5.59 22.15 7.76
C THR A 84 -6.32 23.29 8.47
N ALA A 85 -5.69 23.95 9.45
CA ALA A 85 -6.26 25.10 10.15
C ALA A 85 -6.29 26.39 9.30
N ASP A 86 -5.34 26.56 8.36
CA ASP A 86 -5.24 27.73 7.47
C ASP A 86 -5.61 27.34 6.03
N SER A 87 -6.85 26.87 5.83
CA SER A 87 -7.36 26.24 4.58
C SER A 87 -7.39 27.13 3.32
N ARG A 88 -6.75 28.30 3.34
CA ARG A 88 -6.78 29.30 2.26
C ARG A 88 -5.59 29.25 1.29
N LYS A 89 -4.50 28.54 1.62
CA LYS A 89 -3.21 28.68 0.89
C LYS A 89 -2.73 27.42 0.17
N THR A 90 -2.99 26.24 0.71
CA THR A 90 -2.44 24.97 0.20
C THR A 90 -3.41 23.84 0.51
N ASP A 91 -3.58 22.92 -0.43
CA ASP A 91 -4.42 21.75 -0.20
C ASP A 91 -3.61 20.68 0.58
N PRO A 92 -4.04 20.30 1.80
CA PRO A 92 -3.31 19.31 2.61
C PRO A 92 -3.22 17.97 1.91
N LEU A 93 -2.08 17.29 2.07
CA LEU A 93 -1.87 15.95 1.52
C LEU A 93 -2.83 14.93 2.13
N PHE A 94 -3.04 15.03 3.45
CA PHE A 94 -4.07 14.31 4.19
C PHE A 94 -4.81 15.31 5.05
N GLY A 95 -6.11 15.51 4.78
CA GLY A 95 -6.94 16.33 5.65
C GLY A 95 -6.88 15.82 7.10
N TRP A 96 -6.72 16.71 8.08
CA TRP A 96 -6.57 16.34 9.50
C TRP A 96 -7.70 15.43 10.02
N ASN A 97 -8.90 15.57 9.45
CA ASN A 97 -10.06 14.73 9.75
C ASN A 97 -9.85 13.25 9.37
N LEU A 98 -9.04 12.97 8.34
CA LEU A 98 -8.67 11.60 7.94
C LEU A 98 -7.65 11.02 8.91
N ILE A 99 -6.60 11.77 9.25
CA ILE A 99 -5.55 11.33 10.19
C ILE A 99 -6.15 11.07 11.59
N THR A 100 -7.18 11.82 11.99
CA THR A 100 -7.85 11.63 13.29
C THR A 100 -8.90 10.51 13.26
N ASN A 101 -9.35 10.08 12.08
CA ASN A 101 -10.34 9.03 11.95
C ASN A 101 -9.70 7.66 12.24
N ARG A 102 -10.07 7.07 13.38
CA ARG A 102 -9.57 5.75 13.82
C ARG A 102 -9.73 4.66 12.75
N VAL A 103 -10.82 4.68 11.98
CA VAL A 103 -11.06 3.70 10.91
C VAL A 103 -10.05 3.89 9.77
N PHE A 104 -9.80 5.14 9.38
CA PHE A 104 -8.81 5.44 8.33
C PHE A 104 -7.39 5.06 8.77
N VAL A 105 -6.99 5.42 9.98
CA VAL A 105 -5.68 5.04 10.53
C VAL A 105 -5.54 3.52 10.64
N ALA A 106 -6.59 2.82 11.08
CA ALA A 106 -6.60 1.36 11.11
C ALA A 106 -6.48 0.76 9.70
N MET A 107 -7.19 1.29 8.70
CA MET A 107 -7.06 0.84 7.31
C MET A 107 -5.66 1.08 6.76
N LEU A 108 -5.07 2.25 7.03
CA LEU A 108 -3.70 2.57 6.62
C LEU A 108 -2.67 1.63 7.27
N GLY A 109 -2.82 1.36 8.57
CA GLY A 109 -1.98 0.40 9.29
C GLY A 109 -2.09 -1.01 8.72
N ASN A 110 -3.31 -1.47 8.42
CA ASN A 110 -3.54 -2.76 7.78
C ASN A 110 -2.95 -2.85 6.37
N ALA A 111 -3.08 -1.78 5.56
CA ALA A 111 -2.47 -1.70 4.24
C ALA A 111 -0.94 -1.79 4.33
N TRP A 112 -0.35 -1.11 5.32
CA TRP A 112 1.09 -1.19 5.58
C TRP A 112 1.52 -2.60 5.99
N LEU A 113 0.81 -3.25 6.91
CA LEU A 113 1.11 -4.60 7.37
C LEU A 113 1.00 -5.65 6.26
N SER A 114 -0.08 -5.63 5.46
CA SER A 114 -0.20 -6.56 4.32
C SER A 114 0.82 -6.23 3.22
N GLY A 115 1.16 -4.95 3.03
CA GLY A 115 2.29 -4.54 2.19
C GLY A 115 3.61 -5.16 2.62
N LEU A 116 3.89 -5.23 3.93
CA LEU A 116 5.07 -5.93 4.46
C LEU A 116 5.03 -7.42 4.14
N VAL A 117 3.89 -8.08 4.33
CA VAL A 117 3.73 -9.51 4.00
C VAL A 117 4.01 -9.76 2.51
N LEU A 118 3.46 -8.93 1.63
CA LEU A 118 3.70 -9.01 0.19
C LEU A 118 5.19 -8.89 -0.15
N VAL A 119 5.87 -7.86 0.35
CA VAL A 119 7.29 -7.61 0.07
C VAL A 119 8.16 -8.72 0.64
N VAL A 120 7.95 -9.11 1.89
CA VAL A 120 8.69 -10.20 2.54
C VAL A 120 8.52 -11.50 1.74
N THR A 121 7.31 -11.81 1.29
CA THR A 121 7.05 -13.04 0.52
C THR A 121 7.75 -13.01 -0.85
N ILE A 122 7.71 -11.88 -1.56
CA ILE A 122 8.39 -11.70 -2.85
C ILE A 122 9.91 -11.83 -2.73
N VAL A 123 10.51 -11.43 -1.60
CA VAL A 123 11.96 -11.53 -1.38
C VAL A 123 12.36 -12.91 -0.84
N GLN A 124 11.65 -13.40 0.19
CA GLN A 124 12.02 -14.62 0.90
C GLN A 124 11.78 -15.89 0.07
N ILE A 125 10.72 -15.93 -0.76
CA ILE A 125 10.46 -17.12 -1.59
C ILE A 125 11.61 -17.39 -2.57
N PRO A 126 12.02 -16.44 -3.44
CA PRO A 126 13.16 -16.66 -4.33
C PRO A 126 14.45 -16.86 -3.57
N GLN A 127 14.70 -16.07 -2.52
CA GLN A 127 15.91 -16.20 -1.70
C GLN A 127 16.04 -17.60 -1.10
N ARG A 128 14.96 -18.18 -0.60
CA ARG A 128 14.94 -19.56 -0.12
C ARG A 128 15.24 -20.57 -1.23
N PHE A 129 14.60 -20.43 -2.40
CA PHE A 129 14.88 -21.32 -3.54
C PHE A 129 16.35 -21.26 -4.00
N MET A 130 16.96 -20.07 -3.95
CA MET A 130 18.37 -19.90 -4.29
C MET A 130 19.29 -20.49 -3.22
N LEU A 131 19.07 -20.15 -1.94
CA LEU A 131 20.00 -20.49 -0.85
C LEU A 131 19.83 -21.92 -0.31
N VAL A 132 18.59 -22.42 -0.21
CA VAL A 132 18.29 -23.73 0.40
C VAL A 132 18.18 -24.82 -0.66
N ASN A 133 17.51 -24.52 -1.78
CA ASN A 133 17.29 -25.51 -2.86
C ASN A 133 18.38 -25.45 -3.94
N SER A 134 19.40 -24.59 -3.79
CA SER A 134 20.52 -24.44 -4.72
C SER A 134 20.09 -24.18 -6.18
N LEU A 135 18.95 -23.50 -6.37
CA LEU A 135 18.43 -23.17 -7.68
C LEU A 135 19.07 -21.89 -8.24
N SER A 136 19.05 -21.75 -9.56
CA SER A 136 19.43 -20.50 -10.22
C SER A 136 18.43 -19.38 -9.89
N ALA A 137 18.87 -18.12 -9.99
CA ALA A 137 18.00 -16.96 -9.77
C ALA A 137 16.81 -16.93 -10.74
N ILE A 138 17.01 -17.40 -11.98
CA ILE A 138 15.95 -17.48 -12.99
C ILE A 138 14.91 -18.53 -12.58
N ASP A 139 15.35 -19.73 -12.17
CA ASP A 139 14.43 -20.79 -11.74
C ASP A 139 13.64 -20.40 -10.48
N ALA A 140 14.29 -19.73 -9.53
CA ALA A 140 13.64 -19.19 -8.34
C ALA A 140 12.59 -18.14 -8.69
N GLY A 141 12.88 -17.26 -9.66
CA GLY A 141 11.94 -16.27 -10.19
C GLY A 141 10.74 -16.90 -10.90
N VAL A 142 10.96 -17.91 -11.74
CA VAL A 142 9.88 -18.67 -12.39
C VAL A 142 8.97 -19.33 -11.34
N ARG A 143 9.54 -19.87 -10.27
CA ARG A 143 8.79 -20.46 -9.16
C ARG A 143 8.09 -19.44 -8.26
N LEU A 144 8.36 -18.13 -8.41
CA LEU A 144 7.57 -17.06 -7.80
C LEU A 144 6.30 -16.74 -8.59
N LEU A 145 6.25 -17.02 -9.89
CA LEU A 145 5.11 -16.69 -10.76
C LEU A 145 3.74 -17.17 -10.24
N PRO A 146 3.60 -18.38 -9.66
CA PRO A 146 2.32 -18.82 -9.09
C PRO A 146 1.79 -17.85 -8.03
N PHE A 147 2.67 -17.33 -7.16
CA PHE A 147 2.28 -16.33 -6.17
C PHE A 147 1.75 -15.06 -6.84
N ALA A 148 2.53 -14.48 -7.75
CA ALA A 148 2.17 -13.24 -8.43
C ALA A 148 0.87 -13.37 -9.25
N ALA A 149 0.72 -14.49 -9.98
CA ALA A 149 -0.48 -14.78 -10.76
C ALA A 149 -1.72 -14.91 -9.88
N VAL A 150 -1.61 -15.59 -8.74
CA VAL A 150 -2.73 -15.74 -7.80
C VAL A 150 -3.08 -14.42 -7.12
N VAL A 151 -2.09 -13.61 -6.72
CA VAL A 151 -2.32 -12.25 -6.19
C VAL A 151 -3.12 -11.42 -7.20
N ALA A 152 -2.69 -11.38 -8.46
CA ALA A 152 -3.38 -10.63 -9.51
C ALA A 152 -4.80 -11.17 -9.76
N SER A 153 -4.95 -12.48 -9.92
CA SER A 153 -6.23 -13.12 -10.23
C SER A 153 -7.25 -12.92 -9.10
N THR A 154 -6.83 -13.13 -7.85
CA THR A 154 -7.71 -12.97 -6.69
C THR A 154 -8.04 -11.51 -6.41
N SER A 155 -7.14 -10.57 -6.72
CA SER A 155 -7.44 -9.13 -6.67
C SER A 155 -8.58 -8.77 -7.63
N VAL A 156 -8.51 -9.24 -8.88
CA VAL A 156 -9.56 -9.00 -9.88
C VAL A 156 -10.89 -9.63 -9.44
N LEU A 157 -10.85 -10.89 -8.99
CA LEU A 157 -12.04 -11.59 -8.50
C LEU A 157 -12.66 -10.88 -7.31
N ALA A 158 -11.87 -10.46 -6.32
CA ALA A 158 -12.37 -9.75 -5.14
C ALA A 158 -12.95 -8.37 -5.51
N ALA A 159 -12.37 -7.65 -6.47
CA ALA A 159 -12.96 -6.40 -6.96
C ALA A 159 -14.31 -6.62 -7.66
N ILE A 160 -14.43 -7.67 -8.48
CA ILE A 160 -15.71 -8.06 -9.11
C ILE A 160 -16.73 -8.46 -8.05
N ILE A 161 -16.31 -9.23 -7.04
CA ILE A 161 -17.19 -9.65 -5.95
C ILE A 161 -17.68 -8.43 -5.15
N ALA A 162 -16.79 -7.52 -4.79
CA ALA A 162 -17.11 -6.32 -4.03
C ALA A 162 -18.04 -5.36 -4.80
N SER A 163 -17.89 -5.28 -6.12
CA SER A 163 -18.73 -4.42 -6.97
C SER A 163 -20.10 -5.01 -7.28
N LYS A 164 -20.19 -6.34 -7.47
CA LYS A 164 -21.43 -7.00 -7.91
C LYS A 164 -22.27 -7.51 -6.75
N PHE A 165 -21.65 -7.95 -5.66
CA PHE A 165 -22.34 -8.50 -4.51
C PHE A 165 -22.36 -7.47 -3.37
N LYS A 166 -23.52 -7.32 -2.72
CA LYS A 166 -23.70 -6.42 -1.55
C LYS A 166 -23.11 -7.02 -0.27
N ILE A 167 -21.91 -7.59 -0.35
CA ILE A 167 -21.24 -8.20 0.80
C ILE A 167 -20.55 -7.09 1.59
N PRO A 168 -20.69 -7.06 2.93
CA PRO A 168 -19.93 -6.14 3.77
C PRO A 168 -18.44 -6.35 3.54
N ALA A 169 -17.72 -5.32 3.10
CA ALA A 169 -16.30 -5.41 2.76
C ALA A 169 -15.43 -5.90 3.94
N ILE A 170 -15.85 -5.65 5.17
CA ILE A 170 -15.20 -6.18 6.38
C ILE A 170 -15.15 -7.71 6.42
N ASN A 171 -16.20 -8.40 5.94
CA ASN A 171 -16.22 -9.86 5.91
C ASN A 171 -15.21 -10.41 4.89
N VAL A 172 -15.09 -9.73 3.75
CA VAL A 172 -14.11 -10.07 2.71
C VAL A 172 -12.69 -9.79 3.19
N LEU A 173 -12.46 -8.70 3.93
CA LEU A 173 -11.17 -8.41 4.58
C LEU A 173 -10.77 -9.50 5.59
N ILE A 174 -11.68 -9.88 6.50
CA ILE A 174 -11.39 -10.92 7.50
C ILE A 174 -11.07 -12.24 6.79
N PHE A 175 -11.83 -12.59 5.75
CA PHE A 175 -11.57 -13.78 4.95
C PHE A 175 -10.19 -13.74 4.27
N GLY A 176 -9.86 -12.63 3.60
CA GLY A 176 -8.55 -12.41 3.00
C GLY A 176 -7.41 -12.52 4.01
N ALA A 177 -7.55 -11.89 5.17
CA ALA A 177 -6.56 -11.92 6.25
C ALA A 177 -6.36 -13.33 6.82
N CYS A 178 -7.45 -14.09 7.03
CA CYS A 178 -7.35 -15.48 7.50
C CYS A 178 -6.58 -16.36 6.50
N ILE A 179 -6.86 -16.19 5.20
CA ILE A 179 -6.15 -16.90 4.13
C ILE A 179 -4.68 -16.49 4.09
N GLU A 180 -4.39 -15.19 4.15
CA GLU A 180 -3.03 -14.64 4.16
C GLU A 180 -2.21 -15.21 5.33
N VAL A 181 -2.76 -15.15 6.55
CA VAL A 181 -2.12 -15.67 7.76
C VAL A 181 -1.91 -17.19 7.65
N ALA A 182 -2.90 -17.94 7.17
CA ALA A 182 -2.77 -19.39 6.98
C ALA A 182 -1.67 -19.74 5.97
N GLY A 183 -1.57 -19.00 4.86
CA GLY A 183 -0.54 -19.18 3.85
C GLY A 183 0.86 -18.88 4.38
N VAL A 184 1.03 -17.72 5.02
CA VAL A 184 2.33 -17.31 5.59
C VAL A 184 2.75 -18.23 6.74
N ALA A 185 1.81 -18.63 7.60
CA ALA A 185 2.09 -19.59 8.67
C ALA A 185 2.52 -20.96 8.10
N GLY A 186 1.88 -21.42 7.03
CA GLY A 186 2.29 -22.65 6.32
C GLY A 186 3.69 -22.54 5.71
N LEU A 187 4.00 -21.42 5.06
CA LEU A 187 5.35 -21.14 4.53
C LEU A 187 6.39 -21.15 5.64
N SER A 188 6.10 -20.57 6.81
CA SER A 188 7.01 -20.55 7.97
C SER A 188 7.31 -21.93 8.55
N ARG A 189 6.41 -22.90 8.36
CA ARG A 189 6.56 -24.29 8.85
C ARG A 189 7.12 -25.23 7.80
N THR A 190 7.45 -24.73 6.61
CA THR A 190 7.98 -25.59 5.54
C THR A 190 9.39 -26.04 5.89
N SER A 191 9.69 -27.33 5.61
CA SER A 191 10.98 -27.94 5.86
C SER A 191 12.14 -27.14 5.23
N THR A 192 13.24 -27.04 5.95
CA THR A 192 14.50 -26.44 5.49
C THR A 192 15.37 -27.42 4.70
N GLN A 193 14.85 -28.61 4.39
CA GLN A 193 15.56 -29.57 3.56
C GLN A 193 15.73 -29.05 2.11
N PRO A 194 16.78 -29.49 1.40
CA PRO A 194 17.02 -29.10 0.01
C PRO A 194 15.95 -29.59 -0.97
N THR A 195 15.13 -30.58 -0.57
CA THR A 195 14.02 -31.09 -1.38
C THR A 195 12.86 -30.10 -1.43
N ILE A 196 12.29 -29.92 -2.62
CA ILE A 196 11.13 -29.04 -2.80
C ILE A 196 9.88 -29.86 -2.52
N GLU A 197 9.26 -29.59 -1.37
CA GLU A 197 8.03 -30.23 -0.95
C GLU A 197 6.82 -29.61 -1.68
N SER A 198 6.00 -30.43 -2.34
CA SER A 198 4.78 -29.99 -3.04
C SER A 198 3.83 -29.10 -2.21
N PRO A 199 3.64 -29.31 -0.88
CA PRO A 199 2.85 -28.42 -0.03
C PRO A 199 3.28 -26.95 -0.03
N GLN A 200 4.55 -26.66 -0.30
CA GLN A 200 5.07 -25.28 -0.35
C GLN A 200 4.33 -24.43 -1.39
N TYR A 201 4.02 -25.01 -2.56
CA TYR A 201 3.26 -24.32 -3.60
C TYR A 201 1.82 -24.06 -3.18
N GLY A 202 1.21 -24.96 -2.41
CA GLY A 202 -0.11 -24.77 -1.83
C GLY A 202 -0.14 -23.58 -0.87
N PHE A 203 0.85 -23.47 0.03
CA PHE A 203 0.97 -22.33 0.93
C PHE A 203 1.30 -21.02 0.20
N GLN A 204 2.09 -21.09 -0.86
CA GLN A 204 2.38 -19.94 -1.73
C GLN A 204 1.11 -19.42 -2.43
N ILE A 205 0.27 -20.32 -2.95
CA ILE A 205 -1.04 -19.97 -3.53
C ILE A 205 -1.95 -19.36 -2.46
N LEU A 206 -2.00 -19.95 -1.27
CA LEU A 206 -2.84 -19.47 -0.18
C LEU A 206 -2.41 -18.06 0.28
N ALA A 207 -1.10 -17.85 0.49
CA ALA A 207 -0.56 -16.53 0.83
C ALA A 207 -0.88 -15.50 -0.26
N GLY A 208 -0.65 -15.86 -1.54
CA GLY A 208 -0.94 -14.97 -2.66
C GLY A 208 -2.43 -14.61 -2.77
N ALA A 209 -3.31 -15.58 -2.53
CA ALA A 209 -4.75 -15.35 -2.56
C ALA A 209 -5.20 -14.38 -1.47
N GLY A 210 -4.70 -14.57 -0.24
CA GLY A 210 -5.01 -13.71 0.90
C GLY A 210 -4.57 -12.28 0.64
N VAL A 211 -3.30 -12.09 0.24
CA VAL A 211 -2.70 -10.78 -0.06
C VAL A 211 -3.47 -10.06 -1.18
N GLY A 212 -3.86 -10.76 -2.26
CA GLY A 212 -4.61 -10.18 -3.37
C GLY A 212 -6.00 -9.69 -2.96
N ILE A 213 -6.76 -10.54 -2.25
CA ILE A 213 -8.09 -10.18 -1.73
C ILE A 213 -7.99 -9.02 -0.74
N TYR A 214 -7.04 -9.08 0.19
CA TYR A 214 -6.93 -8.12 1.27
C TYR A 214 -6.56 -6.72 0.76
N ASN A 215 -5.53 -6.62 -0.07
CA ASN A 215 -5.05 -5.34 -0.59
C ASN A 215 -6.07 -4.64 -1.49
N ILE A 216 -6.74 -5.37 -2.40
CA ILE A 216 -7.72 -4.73 -3.29
C ILE A 216 -8.93 -4.21 -2.52
N ILE A 217 -9.39 -4.95 -1.49
CA ILE A 217 -10.54 -4.53 -0.70
C ILE A 217 -10.18 -3.33 0.18
N LEU A 218 -8.97 -3.26 0.73
CA LEU A 218 -8.50 -2.06 1.43
C LEU A 218 -8.50 -0.84 0.51
N ILE A 219 -7.99 -0.97 -0.72
CA ILE A 219 -8.01 0.12 -1.71
C ILE A 219 -9.45 0.56 -2.02
N LEU A 220 -10.37 -0.39 -2.17
CA LEU A 220 -11.79 -0.12 -2.39
C LEU A 220 -12.54 0.40 -1.15
N LEU A 221 -11.97 0.27 0.06
CA LEU A 221 -12.54 0.75 1.33
C LEU A 221 -11.97 2.10 1.80
N ILE A 222 -10.87 2.53 1.22
CA ILE A 222 -10.34 3.88 1.37
C ILE A 222 -11.25 5.01 0.79
N PRO A 223 -12.32 4.82 -0.04
CA PRO A 223 -12.92 5.93 -0.74
C PRO A 223 -13.80 6.80 0.14
N CYS A 224 -13.57 8.12 -0.01
CA CYS A 224 -14.60 9.15 -0.18
C CYS A 224 -15.85 9.05 0.71
N ARG A 225 -15.70 8.72 1.99
CA ARG A 225 -16.78 8.87 2.96
C ARG A 225 -16.93 10.34 3.34
N LYS A 226 -17.59 11.07 2.42
CA LYS A 226 -18.24 12.40 2.50
C LYS A 226 -17.46 13.63 1.99
N TRP A 227 -17.71 13.97 0.72
CA TRP A 227 -18.06 15.33 0.31
C TRP A 227 -19.59 15.50 0.22
N SER A 228 -20.33 15.03 1.23
CA SER A 228 -21.76 15.35 1.37
C SER A 228 -21.96 16.24 2.61
N HIS A 229 -21.35 17.42 2.59
CA HIS A 229 -21.99 18.56 3.24
C HIS A 229 -23.14 18.97 2.32
N ASN A 230 -24.35 18.64 2.76
CA ASN A 230 -25.58 19.25 2.29
C ASN A 230 -25.49 20.77 2.56
N PRO A 231 -25.55 21.67 1.57
CA PRO A 231 -25.88 23.05 1.84
C PRO A 231 -27.41 23.13 1.94
N SER A 232 -27.91 23.18 3.18
CA SER A 232 -29.19 23.86 3.46
C SER A 232 -28.99 25.36 3.28
#